data_AF-A0A851IXY4-F1
#
_entry.id   AF-A0A851IXY4-F1
#
_cell.length_a   1.000
_cell.length_b   1.000
_cell.length_c   1.000
_cell.angle_alpha   90.00
_cell.angle_beta   90.00
_cell.angle_gamma   90.00
#
_symmetry.space_group_name_H-M   'P 1'
#
loop_
_entity.id
_entity.type
_entity.pdbx_description
1 polymer ?
#
loop_
_entity_poly.entity_id
_entity_poly.type
_entity_poly.pdbx_seq_one_letter_code
_entity_poly.pdbx_strand_id
1 'polypeptide(L)'
;MKKIFKFLFVCFVFLISFNVFSESMVFAKKVPFEELPETVESDMRNGKMEYLSNQQCFVSTYRAFYKSSGLDHVNIYATCIDAYSNKKIEWDNPKIPKGTERKTIHIMGKDISQRMLNEMKNGKNAFLIGKLYFYKSSDRNYKKGEYYYFD
;
A
#
# COMPACT_ATOMS: atom_id res chain seq x y z
N MET A 1 -9.49 52.53 23.04
CA MET A 1 -10.29 51.33 22.69
C MET A 1 -10.33 51.00 21.19
N LYS A 2 -10.55 51.95 20.25
CA LYS A 2 -10.70 51.63 18.81
C LYS A 2 -9.52 50.92 18.11
N LYS A 3 -8.26 51.15 18.53
CA LYS A 3 -7.07 50.54 17.88
C LYS A 3 -6.85 49.07 18.26
N ILE A 4 -7.16 48.69 19.51
CA ILE A 4 -6.99 47.32 20.02
C ILE A 4 -8.00 46.37 19.38
N PHE A 5 -9.26 46.80 19.21
CA PHE A 5 -10.28 46.02 18.50
C PHE A 5 -9.95 45.82 17.02
N LYS A 6 -9.31 46.81 16.37
CA LYS A 6 -8.84 46.69 14.98
C LYS A 6 -7.72 45.66 14.84
N PHE A 7 -6.81 45.61 15.81
CA PHE A 7 -5.72 44.63 15.84
C PHE A 7 -6.23 43.20 16.08
N LEU A 8 -7.16 43.03 17.04
CA LEU A 8 -7.80 41.74 17.31
C LEU A 8 -8.58 41.22 16.09
N PHE A 9 -9.27 42.09 15.35
CA PHE A 9 -9.99 41.72 14.16
C PHE A 9 -9.07 41.23 13.03
N VAL A 10 -7.93 41.91 12.81
CA VAL A 10 -6.93 41.49 11.81
C VAL A 10 -6.29 40.15 12.19
N CYS A 11 -5.97 39.93 13.47
CA CYS A 11 -5.46 38.63 13.94
C CYS A 11 -6.49 37.50 13.77
N PHE A 12 -7.78 37.79 14.00
CA PHE A 12 -8.85 36.80 13.85
C PHE A 12 -9.03 36.38 12.38
N VAL A 13 -8.99 37.33 11.44
CA VAL A 13 -9.04 37.04 9.99
C VAL A 13 -7.80 36.24 9.53
N PHE A 14 -6.61 36.54 10.06
CA PHE A 14 -5.39 35.77 9.79
C PHE A 14 -5.49 34.33 10.29
N LEU A 15 -6.01 34.11 11.51
CA LEU A 15 -6.17 32.77 12.06
C LEU A 15 -7.21 31.92 11.31
N ILE A 16 -8.29 32.53 10.79
CA ILE A 16 -9.28 31.81 9.98
C ILE A 16 -8.69 31.47 8.60
N SER A 17 -7.94 32.39 7.98
CA SER A 17 -7.34 32.14 6.65
C SER A 17 -6.25 31.06 6.67
N PHE A 18 -5.47 30.93 7.76
CA PHE A 18 -4.53 29.81 7.91
C PHE A 18 -5.21 28.47 8.21
N ASN A 19 -6.36 28.47 8.91
CA ASN A 19 -7.11 27.23 9.15
C ASN A 19 -7.76 26.68 7.88
N VAL A 20 -8.28 27.53 6.99
CA VAL A 20 -8.89 27.10 5.72
C VAL A 20 -7.84 26.62 4.71
N PHE A 21 -6.61 27.15 4.75
CA PHE A 21 -5.54 26.75 3.82
C PHE A 21 -4.76 25.49 4.22
N SER A 22 -5.01 24.92 5.40
CA SER A 22 -4.35 23.66 5.83
C SER A 22 -5.06 22.40 5.33
N GLU A 23 -6.31 22.51 4.87
CA GLU A 23 -7.06 21.40 4.29
C GLU A 23 -6.90 21.27 2.76
N SER A 24 -6.35 22.27 2.06
CA SER A 24 -6.02 22.16 0.64
C SER A 24 -4.65 21.48 0.47
N MET A 25 -4.67 20.19 0.78
CA MET A 25 -3.60 19.22 0.56
C MET A 25 -2.86 19.46 -0.77
N VAL A 26 -1.54 19.51 -0.65
CA VAL A 26 -0.53 18.97 -1.56
C VAL A 26 -1.10 18.59 -2.92
N PHE A 27 -0.78 19.39 -3.95
CA PHE A 27 -0.85 18.99 -5.35
C PHE A 27 0.01 17.72 -5.55
N ALA A 28 -0.55 16.56 -5.20
CA ALA A 28 -0.07 15.28 -5.61
C ALA A 28 -0.34 15.22 -7.11
N LYS A 29 0.69 15.59 -7.87
CA LYS A 29 0.86 15.30 -9.30
C LYS A 29 0.14 13.97 -9.58
N LYS A 30 -0.91 13.99 -10.42
CA LYS A 30 -1.61 12.79 -10.91
C LYS A 30 -0.57 11.91 -11.61
N VAL A 31 0.17 11.13 -10.83
CA VAL A 31 0.90 9.96 -11.31
C VAL A 31 -0.16 9.11 -12.00
N PRO A 32 0.07 8.67 -13.27
CA PRO A 32 -0.92 7.90 -13.99
C PRO A 32 -1.41 6.77 -13.08
N PHE A 33 -2.72 6.75 -12.86
CA PHE A 33 -3.40 5.69 -12.14
C PHE A 33 -2.98 4.39 -12.81
N GLU A 34 -2.17 3.59 -12.12
CA GLU A 34 -1.83 2.25 -12.58
C GLU A 34 -3.06 1.41 -12.27
N GLU A 35 -4.09 1.52 -13.12
CA GLU A 35 -5.23 0.61 -13.07
C GLU A 35 -4.69 -0.79 -13.34
N LEU A 36 -4.89 -1.68 -12.37
CA LEU A 36 -4.55 -3.09 -12.54
C LEU A 36 -5.44 -3.67 -13.65
N PRO A 37 -4.91 -4.56 -14.49
CA PRO A 37 -5.75 -5.26 -15.46
C PRO A 37 -6.90 -5.97 -14.75
N GLU A 38 -8.13 -5.85 -15.25
CA GLU A 38 -9.30 -6.54 -14.70
C GLU A 38 -9.13 -8.08 -14.73
N THR A 39 -8.17 -8.58 -15.50
CA THR A 39 -7.87 -10.01 -15.64
C THR A 39 -7.05 -10.58 -14.50
N VAL A 40 -6.37 -9.77 -13.66
CA VAL A 40 -5.38 -10.30 -12.70
C VAL A 40 -6.02 -11.30 -11.73
N GLU A 41 -7.15 -10.96 -11.13
CA GLU A 41 -7.83 -11.87 -10.20
C GLU A 41 -8.25 -13.18 -10.89
N SER A 42 -8.79 -13.08 -12.11
CA SER A 42 -9.16 -14.24 -12.92
C SER A 42 -7.93 -15.10 -13.27
N ASP A 43 -6.81 -14.48 -13.65
CA ASP A 43 -5.58 -15.17 -14.01
C ASP A 43 -4.98 -15.91 -12.81
N MET A 44 -5.05 -15.32 -11.60
CA MET A 44 -4.67 -15.98 -10.35
C MET A 44 -5.57 -17.19 -10.03
N ARG A 45 -6.89 -17.01 -10.09
CA ARG A 45 -7.88 -18.07 -9.81
C ARG A 45 -7.79 -19.23 -10.81
N ASN A 46 -7.46 -18.94 -12.06
CA ASN A 46 -7.34 -19.91 -13.15
C ASN A 46 -5.94 -20.52 -13.28
N GLY A 47 -5.00 -20.22 -12.37
CA GLY A 47 -3.67 -20.82 -12.37
C GLY A 47 -2.76 -20.39 -13.52
N LYS A 48 -3.03 -19.23 -14.14
CA LYS A 48 -2.18 -18.66 -15.19
C LYS A 48 -0.93 -17.96 -14.66
N MET A 49 -0.89 -17.73 -13.34
CA MET A 49 0.24 -17.11 -12.64
C MET A 49 0.93 -18.14 -11.75
N GLU A 50 2.25 -18.02 -11.61
CA GLU A 50 2.99 -18.76 -10.60
C GLU A 50 2.88 -18.06 -9.23
N TYR A 51 3.28 -18.76 -8.16
CA TYR A 51 3.27 -18.17 -6.83
C TYR A 51 4.43 -18.65 -5.96
N LEU A 52 4.86 -17.76 -5.06
CA LEU A 52 5.72 -18.08 -3.94
C LEU A 52 4.85 -18.38 -2.72
N SER A 53 5.04 -19.53 -2.09
CA SER A 53 4.26 -19.91 -0.91
C SER A 53 4.85 -19.33 0.37
N ASN A 54 3.99 -19.08 1.36
CA ASN A 54 4.36 -18.76 2.75
C ASN A 54 5.45 -17.68 2.84
N GLN A 55 5.17 -16.49 2.32
CA GLN A 55 6.10 -15.37 2.35
C GLN A 55 5.86 -14.53 3.58
N GLN A 56 6.90 -14.23 4.35
CA GLN A 56 6.85 -13.17 5.35
C GLN A 56 7.34 -11.87 4.70
N CYS A 57 6.48 -10.86 4.67
CA CYS A 57 6.72 -9.60 3.99
C CYS A 57 6.78 -8.43 4.97
N PHE A 58 7.87 -7.69 4.93
CA PHE A 58 8.13 -6.49 5.73
C PHE A 58 7.90 -5.25 4.87
N VAL A 59 6.80 -4.58 5.14
CA VAL A 59 6.32 -3.40 4.42
C VAL A 59 7.12 -2.19 4.84
N SER A 60 7.77 -1.57 3.85
CA SER A 60 8.48 -0.31 4.00
C SER A 60 7.57 0.90 3.83
N THR A 61 6.61 0.81 2.91
CA THR A 61 5.60 1.83 2.65
C THR A 61 4.44 1.21 1.86
N TYR A 62 3.32 1.91 1.78
CA TYR A 62 2.15 1.48 1.04
C TYR A 62 1.49 2.66 0.32
N ARG A 63 0.67 2.34 -0.69
CA ARG A 63 -0.16 3.31 -1.41
C ARG A 63 -1.55 2.71 -1.63
N ALA A 64 -2.58 3.44 -1.20
CA ALA A 64 -3.97 3.06 -1.43
C ALA A 64 -4.48 3.69 -2.75
N PHE A 65 -5.28 2.92 -3.48
CA PHE A 65 -5.89 3.34 -4.74
C PHE A 65 -7.41 3.27 -4.62
N TYR A 66 -8.08 4.32 -5.04
CA TYR A 66 -9.53 4.48 -4.91
C TYR A 66 -10.15 4.67 -6.29
N LYS A 67 -11.23 3.93 -6.58
CA LYS A 67 -12.02 4.05 -7.81
C LYS A 67 -13.46 4.40 -7.47
N SER A 68 -14.01 5.37 -8.18
CA SER A 68 -15.34 5.97 -7.94
C SER A 68 -15.49 6.51 -6.51
N SER A 69 -15.83 5.67 -5.54
CA SER A 69 -16.06 6.01 -4.13
C SER A 69 -15.53 4.95 -3.15
N GLY A 70 -14.86 3.91 -3.65
CA GLY A 70 -14.39 2.78 -2.84
C GLY A 70 -12.88 2.58 -2.97
N LEU A 71 -12.31 1.92 -1.96
CA LEU A 71 -10.96 1.36 -2.07
C LEU A 71 -10.99 0.27 -3.15
N ASP A 72 -10.13 0.43 -4.15
CA ASP A 72 -9.96 -0.51 -5.25
C ASP A 72 -8.91 -1.57 -4.87
N HIS A 73 -7.69 -1.10 -4.61
CA HIS A 73 -6.57 -1.95 -4.19
C HIS A 73 -5.55 -1.16 -3.36
N VAL A 74 -4.59 -1.88 -2.78
CA VAL A 74 -3.47 -1.30 -2.04
C VAL A 74 -2.18 -1.88 -2.57
N ASN A 75 -1.22 -1.03 -2.93
CA ASN A 75 0.13 -1.48 -3.19
C ASN A 75 0.91 -1.42 -1.89
N ILE A 76 1.54 -2.54 -1.52
CA ILE A 76 2.54 -2.56 -0.46
C ILE A 76 3.91 -2.72 -1.10
N TYR A 77 4.88 -1.97 -0.60
CA TYR A 77 6.27 -2.03 -1.01
C TYR A 77 7.04 -2.74 0.08
N ALA A 78 7.38 -4.00 -0.14
CA ALA A 78 7.84 -4.89 0.91
C ALA A 78 9.07 -5.69 0.51
N THR A 79 9.89 -6.03 1.48
CA THR A 79 10.90 -7.08 1.33
C THR A 79 10.33 -8.36 1.89
N CYS A 80 10.35 -9.44 1.12
CA CYS A 80 9.77 -10.72 1.53
C CYS A 80 10.82 -11.83 1.60
N ILE A 81 10.68 -12.69 2.59
CA ILE A 81 11.50 -13.88 2.80
C ILE A 81 10.59 -15.11 2.95
N ASP A 82 11.14 -16.29 2.67
CA ASP A 82 10.42 -17.54 2.89
C ASP A 82 10.16 -17.72 4.39
N ALA A 83 8.89 -17.86 4.75
CA ALA A 83 8.46 -18.28 6.07
C ALA A 83 8.49 -19.80 6.13
N TYR A 84 9.49 -20.36 6.81
CA TYR A 84 9.55 -21.78 7.05
C TYR A 84 8.50 -22.17 8.10
N SER A 85 7.61 -23.10 7.76
CA SER A 85 6.52 -23.55 8.65
C SER A 85 7.00 -24.12 9.98
N ASN A 86 8.25 -24.56 10.07
CA ASN A 86 8.89 -25.10 11.27
C ASN A 86 9.72 -24.09 12.07
N LYS A 87 9.84 -22.83 11.62
CA LYS A 87 10.59 -21.79 12.33
C LYS A 87 9.63 -20.76 12.90
N LYS A 88 9.89 -20.35 14.15
CA LYS A 88 9.18 -19.25 14.78
C LYS A 88 9.45 -17.98 13.97
N ILE A 89 8.38 -17.28 13.59
CA ILE A 89 8.47 -16.00 12.90
C ILE A 89 8.95 -14.94 13.89
N GLU A 90 10.14 -14.38 13.65
CA GLU A 90 10.70 -13.27 14.43
C GLU A 90 10.17 -11.94 13.88
N TRP A 91 9.06 -11.45 14.45
CA TRP A 91 8.43 -10.20 14.00
C TRP A 91 9.18 -8.95 14.42
N ASP A 92 9.84 -8.97 15.60
CA ASP A 92 10.50 -7.79 16.18
C ASP A 92 11.88 -7.51 15.57
N ASN A 93 12.57 -8.56 15.10
CA ASN A 93 13.91 -8.45 14.51
C ASN A 93 14.13 -9.44 13.36
N PRO A 94 13.41 -9.25 12.24
CA PRO A 94 13.50 -10.17 11.11
C PRO A 94 14.88 -10.13 10.45
N LYS A 95 15.47 -11.31 10.28
CA LYS A 95 16.75 -11.48 9.57
C LYS A 95 16.53 -11.46 8.07
N ILE A 96 16.40 -10.27 7.50
CA ILE A 96 16.32 -10.06 6.06
C ILE A 96 17.73 -10.18 5.46
N PRO A 97 17.99 -11.12 4.54
CA PRO A 97 19.28 -11.22 3.87
C PRO A 97 19.68 -9.91 3.18
N LYS A 98 20.98 -9.58 3.21
CA LYS A 98 21.47 -8.42 2.47
C LYS A 98 21.23 -8.64 0.98
N GLY A 99 20.68 -7.62 0.31
CA GLY A 99 20.42 -7.64 -1.13
C GLY A 99 19.07 -8.25 -1.52
N THR A 100 18.18 -8.60 -0.58
CA THR A 100 16.81 -9.02 -0.94
C THR A 100 16.09 -7.86 -1.64
N GLU A 101 15.66 -8.11 -2.89
CA GLU A 101 14.96 -7.11 -3.70
C GLU A 101 13.64 -6.69 -3.01
N ARG A 102 13.32 -5.40 -3.12
CA ARG A 102 12.02 -4.86 -2.73
C ARG A 102 10.99 -5.25 -3.80
N LYS A 103 9.88 -5.83 -3.35
CA LYS A 103 8.74 -6.23 -4.16
C LYS A 103 7.66 -5.14 -4.09
N THR A 104 7.00 -4.87 -5.20
CA THR A 104 5.69 -4.22 -5.20
C THR A 104 4.65 -5.33 -5.17
N ILE A 105 3.74 -5.28 -4.20
CA ILE A 105 2.69 -6.28 -4.05
C ILE A 105 1.35 -5.58 -4.12
N HIS A 106 0.59 -5.94 -5.14
CA HIS A 106 -0.79 -5.48 -5.34
C HIS A 106 -1.73 -6.33 -4.49
N ILE A 107 -2.25 -5.74 -3.42
CA ILE A 107 -3.27 -6.33 -2.56
C ILE A 107 -4.63 -6.02 -3.20
N MET A 108 -5.23 -7.05 -3.79
CA MET A 108 -6.47 -6.97 -4.53
C MET A 108 -7.64 -7.52 -3.72
N GLY A 109 -8.83 -6.99 -3.95
CA GLY A 109 -10.07 -7.43 -3.30
C GLY A 109 -10.49 -6.46 -2.20
N LYS A 110 -11.72 -5.95 -2.29
CA LYS A 110 -12.20 -4.85 -1.45
C LYS A 110 -11.97 -5.08 0.05
N ASP A 111 -12.36 -6.23 0.57
CA ASP A 111 -12.32 -6.52 2.01
C ASP A 111 -10.88 -6.72 2.51
N ILE A 112 -10.05 -7.45 1.75
CA ILE A 112 -8.65 -7.69 2.11
C ILE A 112 -7.81 -6.42 1.99
N SER A 113 -7.97 -5.64 0.92
CA SER A 113 -7.29 -4.36 0.75
C SER A 113 -7.65 -3.40 1.89
N GLN A 114 -8.93 -3.35 2.28
CA GLN A 114 -9.38 -2.50 3.39
C GLN A 114 -8.83 -2.97 4.73
N ARG A 115 -8.84 -4.29 4.99
CA ARG A 115 -8.27 -4.89 6.19
C ARG A 115 -6.78 -4.56 6.31
N MET A 116 -5.99 -4.85 5.27
CA MET A 116 -4.54 -4.60 5.28
C MET A 116 -4.22 -3.11 5.40
N LEU A 117 -4.97 -2.22 4.73
CA LEU A 117 -4.80 -0.78 4.89
C LEU A 117 -5.01 -0.34 6.34
N ASN A 118 -6.06 -0.83 7.00
CA ASN A 118 -6.36 -0.49 8.39
C ASN A 118 -5.26 -1.02 9.33
N GLU A 119 -4.79 -2.26 9.13
CA GLU A 119 -3.68 -2.81 9.92
C GLU A 119 -2.40 -1.98 9.76
N MET A 120 -2.06 -1.55 8.54
CA MET A 120 -0.89 -0.68 8.31
C MET A 120 -1.06 0.71 8.91
N LYS A 121 -2.25 1.30 8.86
CA LYS A 121 -2.56 2.56 9.56
C LYS A 121 -2.40 2.43 11.08
N ASN A 122 -2.65 1.24 11.63
CA ASN A 122 -2.45 0.93 13.05
C ASN A 122 -1.00 0.55 13.39
N GLY A 123 -0.06 0.72 12.46
CA GLY A 123 1.37 0.51 12.68
C GLY A 123 1.88 -0.91 12.37
N LYS A 124 1.02 -1.83 11.93
CA LYS A 124 1.46 -3.16 11.50
C LYS A 124 2.20 -3.05 10.17
N ASN A 125 3.47 -3.39 10.16
CA ASN A 125 4.34 -3.30 8.99
C ASN A 125 4.82 -4.67 8.48
N ALA A 126 4.29 -5.76 9.02
CA ALA A 126 4.73 -7.11 8.68
C ALA A 126 3.54 -8.04 8.51
N PHE A 127 3.55 -8.82 7.41
CA PHE A 127 2.45 -9.68 7.00
C PHE A 127 2.95 -11.07 6.60
N LEU A 128 2.16 -12.09 6.91
CA LEU A 128 2.35 -13.43 6.36
C LEU A 128 1.41 -13.58 5.16
N ILE A 129 1.98 -13.80 3.98
CA ILE A 129 1.26 -13.97 2.71
C ILE A 129 1.37 -15.44 2.30
N GLY A 130 0.24 -16.15 2.29
CA GLY A 130 0.21 -17.58 1.97
C GLY A 130 0.62 -17.90 0.53
N LYS A 131 0.13 -17.11 -0.43
CA LYS A 131 0.46 -17.25 -1.86
C LYS A 131 0.70 -15.88 -2.48
N LEU A 132 1.94 -15.60 -2.84
CA LEU A 132 2.34 -14.36 -3.49
C LEU A 132 2.53 -14.62 -4.98
N TYR A 133 1.57 -14.20 -5.80
CA TYR A 133 1.48 -14.53 -7.22
C TYR A 133 2.34 -13.61 -8.08
N PHE A 134 2.82 -14.10 -9.21
CA PHE A 134 3.55 -13.33 -10.21
C PHE A 134 3.33 -13.90 -11.61
N TYR A 135 3.40 -13.01 -12.61
CA TYR A 135 3.47 -13.40 -14.01
C TYR A 135 4.88 -13.93 -14.32
N LYS A 136 4.99 -14.99 -15.12
CA LYS A 136 6.29 -15.51 -15.59
C LYS A 136 6.90 -14.52 -16.55
N SER A 137 8.23 -14.55 -16.72
CA SER A 137 8.92 -13.68 -17.69
C SER A 137 8.46 -13.85 -19.14
N SER A 138 7.81 -14.97 -19.47
CA SER A 138 7.20 -15.24 -20.78
C SER A 138 5.82 -14.60 -20.97
N ASP A 139 5.17 -14.15 -19.90
CA ASP A 139 3.80 -13.64 -19.95
C ASP A 139 3.77 -12.18 -20.40
N ARG A 140 2.76 -11.82 -21.19
CA ARG A 140 2.58 -10.45 -21.72
C ARG A 140 2.50 -9.38 -20.63
N ASN A 141 1.94 -9.74 -19.47
CA ASN A 141 1.73 -8.83 -18.34
C ASN A 141 2.89 -8.86 -17.33
N TYR A 142 4.01 -9.52 -17.66
CA TYR A 142 5.17 -9.58 -16.78
C TYR A 142 5.77 -8.21 -16.53
N LYS A 143 6.01 -7.94 -15.24
CA LYS A 143 6.80 -6.81 -14.77
C LYS A 143 7.74 -7.32 -13.68
N LYS A 144 9.04 -7.06 -13.82
CA LYS A 144 10.03 -7.48 -12.82
C LYS A 144 9.71 -6.82 -11.48
N GLY A 145 9.62 -7.63 -10.42
CA GLY A 145 9.40 -7.14 -9.06
C GLY A 145 7.94 -6.86 -8.70
N GLU A 146 7.00 -7.11 -9.63
CA GLU A 146 5.56 -7.01 -9.37
C GLU A 146 4.98 -8.35 -8.95
N TYR A 147 4.19 -8.29 -7.89
CA TYR A 147 3.52 -9.45 -7.31
C TYR A 147 2.09 -9.10 -6.93
N TYR A 148 1.27 -10.12 -6.76
CA TYR A 148 -0.17 -9.98 -6.58
C TYR A 148 -0.63 -10.88 -5.45
N TYR A 149 -1.56 -10.37 -4.66
CA TYR A 149 -2.16 -11.11 -3.56
C TYR A 149 -3.67 -10.89 -3.54
N PHE A 150 -4.36 -12.00 -3.34
CA PHE A 150 -5.79 -12.11 -3.18
C PHE A 150 -6.04 -13.30 -2.24
N ASP A 151 -6.99 -13.15 -1.32
CA ASP A 151 -7.38 -14.15 -0.32
C ASP A 151 -8.84 -14.55 -0.52
#